data_AF-A0ABD5R7Z9-F1
#
_entry.id   AF-A0ABD5R7Z9-F1
#
_cell.length_a   1.000
_cell.length_b   1.000
_cell.length_c   1.000
_cell.angle_alpha   90.00
_cell.angle_beta   90.00
_cell.angle_gamma   90.00
#
_symmetry.space_group_name_H-M   'P 1'
#
loop_
_entity.id
_entity.type
_entity.pdbx_description
1 polymer ?
#
loop_
_entity_poly.entity_id
_entity_poly.type
_entity_poly.pdbx_seq_one_letter_code
_entity_poly.pdbx_strand_id
1 'polypeptide(L)' 'MVPGNGPFADSRTVQESNGGFTVSIPKKIAQRYGIERGDEVWWVDNPDGETPEFIPPEQL' A
#
# COMPACT_ATOMS: atom_id res chain seq x y z
N MET A 1 -18.52 10.82 2.70
CA MET A 1 -17.16 10.24 2.63
C MET A 1 -16.91 9.89 1.16
N VAL A 2 -16.11 10.70 0.47
CA VAL A 2 -15.76 10.46 -0.94
C VAL A 2 -14.64 9.43 -0.94
N PRO A 3 -14.70 8.34 -1.71
CA PRO A 3 -13.57 7.41 -1.80
C PRO A 3 -12.39 8.16 -2.42
N GLY A 4 -11.24 8.16 -1.73
CA GLY A 4 -10.01 8.70 -2.31
C GLY A 4 -9.67 7.92 -3.58
N ASN A 5 -9.56 8.61 -4.72
CA ASN A 5 -9.28 8.04 -6.05
C ASN A 5 -7.77 7.79 -6.32
N GLY A 6 -6.96 7.65 -5.27
CA GLY A 6 -5.52 7.32 -5.36
C GLY A 6 -5.28 5.80 -5.36
N PRO A 7 -4.09 5.32 -5.76
CA PRO A 7 -3.68 3.92 -5.60
C PRO A 7 -3.37 3.64 -4.12
N PHE A 8 -4.36 3.79 -3.27
CA PHE A 8 -4.27 3.38 -1.89
C PHE A 8 -4.16 1.85 -1.86
N ALA A 9 -3.29 1.31 -0.99
CA ALA A 9 -3.48 -0.08 -0.58
C ALA A 9 -4.90 -0.17 -0.05
N ASP A 10 -5.76 -0.89 -0.76
CA ASP A 10 -7.10 -1.22 -0.29
C ASP A 10 -6.93 -2.30 0.79
N SER A 11 -6.28 -1.92 1.89
CA SER A 11 -6.14 -2.67 3.13
C SER A 11 -7.43 -2.51 3.92
N ARG A 12 -8.55 -3.00 3.38
CA ARG A 12 -9.83 -2.94 4.12
C ARG A 12 -9.81 -3.79 5.39
N THR A 13 -8.79 -4.63 5.55
CA THR A 13 -8.54 -5.35 6.80
C THR A 13 -7.06 -5.68 6.89
N VAL A 14 -6.41 -5.16 7.91
CA VAL A 14 -5.09 -5.65 8.32
C VAL A 14 -5.26 -7.07 8.85
N GLN A 15 -4.41 -7.99 8.42
CA GLN A 15 -4.38 -9.35 8.99
C GLN A 15 -3.27 -9.43 10.03
N GLU A 16 -3.60 -9.83 11.25
CA GLU A 16 -2.60 -10.21 12.24
C GLU A 16 -1.98 -11.55 11.85
N SER A 17 -0.66 -11.59 11.76
CA SER A 17 0.09 -12.82 11.53
C SER A 17 1.43 -12.73 12.25
N ASN A 18 1.77 -13.76 13.03
CA ASN A 18 3.10 -13.96 13.63
C ASN A 18 3.72 -12.72 14.30
N GLY A 19 2.94 -11.99 15.11
CA GLY A 19 3.44 -10.82 15.84
C GLY A 19 3.55 -9.53 15.02
N GLY A 20 2.96 -9.50 13.82
CA GLY A 20 2.91 -8.31 12.98
C GLY A 20 1.59 -8.18 12.21
N PHE A 21 1.51 -7.11 11.44
CA PHE A 21 0.36 -6.74 10.63
C PHE A 21 0.72 -6.92 9.15
N THR A 22 -0.12 -7.63 8.40
CA THR A 22 0.01 -7.79 6.95
C THR A 22 -1.05 -6.98 6.23
N VAL A 23 -0.62 -6.21 5.23
CA VAL A 23 -1.50 -5.49 4.31
C VAL A 23 -1.49 -6.14 2.93
N SER A 24 -2.65 -6.18 2.29
CA SER A 24 -2.76 -6.69 0.91
C SER A 24 -2.64 -5.54 -0.08
N ILE A 25 -1.78 -5.69 -1.08
CA ILE A 25 -1.70 -4.76 -2.20
C ILE A 25 -2.75 -5.18 -3.24
N PRO A 26 -3.66 -4.29 -3.65
CA PRO A 26 -4.61 -4.58 -4.72
C PRO A 26 -3.91 -5.02 -6.01
N LYS A 27 -4.40 -6.09 -6.64
CA LYS A 27 -3.83 -6.65 -7.88
C LYS A 27 -3.63 -5.60 -8.98
N LYS A 28 -4.54 -4.61 -9.09
CA LYS A 28 -4.42 -3.52 -10.07
C LYS A 28 -3.20 -2.64 -9.85
N ILE A 29 -2.82 -2.39 -8.60
CA ILE A 29 -1.63 -1.62 -8.24
C ILE A 29 -0.39 -2.46 -8.54
N ALA A 30 -0.39 -3.73 -8.12
CA ALA A 30 0.71 -4.64 -8.41
C ALA A 30 0.98 -4.75 -9.91
N GLN A 31 -0.06 -4.91 -10.72
CA GLN A 31 0.08 -4.96 -12.18
C GLN A 31 0.55 -3.64 -12.80
N ARG A 32 0.08 -2.50 -12.28
CA ARG A 32 0.46 -1.17 -12.80
C ARG A 32 1.95 -0.91 -12.66
N TYR A 33 2.52 -1.27 -11.51
CA TYR A 33 3.92 -1.00 -11.20
C TYR A 33 4.82 -2.22 -11.34
N GLY A 34 4.30 -3.35 -11.86
CA GLY A 34 5.07 -4.57 -12.06
C GLY A 34 5.59 -5.21 -10.76
N ILE A 35 4.85 -5.09 -9.65
CA ILE A 35 5.24 -5.63 -8.34
C ILE A 35 5.05 -7.14 -8.34
N GLU A 36 6.13 -7.87 -8.09
CA GLU A 36 6.20 -9.31 -7.97
C GLU A 36 6.42 -9.77 -6.52
N ARG A 37 6.29 -11.09 -6.29
CA ARG A 37 6.50 -11.65 -4.95
C ARG A 37 7.99 -11.56 -4.59
N GLY A 38 8.27 -10.87 -3.49
CA GLY A 38 9.63 -10.69 -2.97
C GLY A 38 10.20 -9.30 -3.25
N ASP A 39 9.49 -8.49 -4.04
CA ASP A 39 9.87 -7.10 -4.26
C ASP A 39 9.70 -6.26 -3.01
N GLU A 40 10.65 -5.35 -2.81
CA GLU A 40 10.55 -4.31 -1.80
C GLU A 40 9.65 -3.19 -2.30
N VAL A 41 8.75 -2.73 -1.43
CA VAL A 41 7.81 -1.64 -1.71
C VAL A 41 7.91 -0.60 -0.61
N TRP A 42 7.86 0.68 -0.99
CA TRP A 42 8.04 1.79 -0.07
C TRP A 42 6.72 2.51 0.19
N TRP A 43 6.58 2.97 1.42
CA TRP A 43 5.40 3.68 1.91
C TRP A 43 5.88 4.87 2.75
N VAL A 44 5.15 5.96 2.71
CA VAL A 44 5.34 7.09 3.63
C VAL A 44 4.18 7.10 4.62
N ASP A 45 4.52 7.12 5.91
CA ASP A 45 3.58 7.44 6.97
C ASP A 45 3.72 8.92 7.28
N ASN A 46 2.76 9.71 6.84
CA ASN A 46 2.75 11.15 7.08
C ASN A 46 1.96 11.40 8.37
N PRO A 47 2.57 11.93 9.45
CA PRO A 47 1.89 12.07 10.74
C PRO A 47 0.67 13.01 10.71
N ASP A 48 0.62 13.91 9.73
CA ASP A 48 -0.54 14.78 9.47
C ASP A 48 -1.50 14.19 8.41
N GLY A 49 -1.14 13.05 7.81
CA GLY A 49 -1.94 12.33 6.83
C GLY A 49 -2.90 11.35 7.49
N GLU A 50 -4.08 11.15 6.90
CA GLU A 50 -5.08 10.23 7.42
C GLU A 50 -4.71 8.75 7.20
N THR A 51 -3.81 8.46 6.24
CA THR A 51 -3.43 7.10 5.86
C THR A 51 -2.01 7.05 5.28
N PRO A 52 -1.26 5.94 5.47
CA PRO A 52 -0.01 5.71 4.76
C PRO A 52 -0.18 5.71 3.24
N GLU A 53 0.78 6.28 2.53
CA GLU A 53 0.75 6.40 1.07
C GLU A 53 1.83 5.52 0.43
N PHE A 54 1.44 4.81 -0.63
CA PHE A 54 2.39 4.04 -1.44
C PHE A 54 3.27 4.99 -2.24
N ILE A 55 4.59 4.75 -2.25
CA ILE A 55 5.55 5.50 -3.08
C ILE A 55 5.80 4.70 -4.35
N PRO A 56 5.37 5.19 -5.53
CA PRO A 56 5.70 4.57 -6.80
C PRO A 56 7.21 4.43 -6.99
N PRO A 57 7.71 3.33 -7.58
CA PRO A 57 9.15 3.13 -7.78
C PRO A 57 9.84 4.23 -8.59
N GLU A 58 9.09 4.91 -9.46
CA GLU A 58 9.55 6.04 -10.27
C GLU A 58 9.76 7.34 -9.48
N GLN A 59 9.33 7.39 -8.22
CA GLN A 59 9.46 8.54 -7.31
C GLN A 59 10.52 8.33 -6.21
N LEU A 60 11.18 7.17 -6.22
CA LEU A 60 12.35 6.87 -5.38
C LEU A 60 13.63 7.39 -6.03
#